data_AF-A0A5C8DPY5-F1
#
_entry.id   AF-A0A5C8DPY5-F1
#
_cell.length_a   1.000
_cell.length_b   1.000
_cell.length_c   1.000
_cell.angle_alpha   90.00
_cell.angle_beta   90.00
_cell.angle_gamma   90.00
#
_symmetry.space_group_name_H-M   'P 1'
#
loop_
_entity.id
_entity.type
_entity.pdbx_description
1 polymer ?
#
loop_
_entity_poly.entity_id
_entity_poly.type
_entity_poly.pdbx_seq_one_letter_code
_entity_poly.pdbx_strand_id
1 'polypeptide(L)'
;MKKILCRVKSFMTFDFPLQADFIKAEFATIQCKNLADLPEWSTTATRQKLISNYWFTYVVRHFTVIFGLSALTALLINGVGNQLNLYLLGLITSALISYPVLYLFHYRPYFNSLFLPRLEVFKEVYERKQVEHLEKCKQAQLSNLSLALIYYVFDKTSSINMLKCTDQDAGLLMKLYGVDKGSLKKNLELILGKKQKLQPRKYTEIQNRFNEAYTFFEELEFPKGIQLLKDLEAKFHSIAI
;
A
#
# COMPACT_ATOMS: atom_id res chain seq x y z
N MET A 1 -9.52 33.85 17.40
CA MET A 1 -10.23 33.33 18.59
C MET A 1 -10.95 31.99 18.34
N LYS A 2 -11.91 31.87 17.41
CA LYS A 2 -12.70 30.63 17.20
C LYS A 2 -11.87 29.34 17.03
N LYS A 3 -10.80 29.35 16.21
CA LYS A 3 -9.92 28.18 16.00
C LYS A 3 -9.17 27.73 17.26
N ILE A 4 -8.76 28.68 18.11
CA ILE A 4 -8.03 28.38 19.36
C ILE A 4 -9.00 27.73 20.36
N LEU A 5 -10.21 28.28 20.50
CA LEU A 5 -11.25 27.71 21.36
C LEU A 5 -11.62 26.28 20.94
N CYS A 6 -11.75 26.01 19.64
CA CYS A 6 -12.00 24.66 19.15
C CYS A 6 -10.86 23.69 19.47
N ARG A 7 -9.59 24.13 19.37
CA ARG A 7 -8.43 23.30 19.71
C ARG A 7 -8.35 22.98 21.19
N VAL A 8 -8.58 23.97 22.05
CA VAL A 8 -8.61 23.79 23.51
C VAL A 8 -9.74 22.86 23.89
N LYS A 9 -10.94 23.04 23.32
CA LYS A 9 -12.07 22.13 23.50
C LYS A 9 -11.71 20.70 23.10
N SER A 10 -11.21 20.49 21.89
CA SER A 10 -10.85 19.16 21.39
C SER A 10 -9.72 18.48 22.17
N PHE A 11 -8.87 19.28 22.80
CA PHE A 11 -7.85 18.76 23.71
C PHE A 11 -8.52 18.30 25.01
N MET A 12 -9.30 19.16 25.67
CA MET A 12 -9.97 18.86 26.94
C MET A 12 -10.94 17.69 26.88
N THR A 13 -11.61 17.49 25.74
CA THR A 13 -12.53 16.35 25.53
C THR A 13 -11.83 15.10 25.00
N PHE A 14 -10.52 15.18 24.76
CA PHE A 14 -9.73 14.11 24.14
C PHE A 14 -10.23 13.67 22.75
N ASP A 15 -10.94 14.55 22.03
CA ASP A 15 -11.52 14.24 20.72
C ASP A 15 -10.47 14.23 19.60
N PHE A 16 -9.41 15.03 19.73
CA PHE A 16 -8.39 15.20 18.69
C PHE A 16 -7.75 13.87 18.21
N PRO A 17 -7.18 13.01 19.09
CA PRO A 17 -6.57 11.75 18.67
C PRO A 17 -7.59 10.74 18.09
N LEU A 18 -8.89 11.00 18.28
CA LEU A 18 -9.96 10.14 17.79
C LEU A 18 -10.41 10.54 16.36
N GLN A 19 -10.03 11.72 15.87
CA GLN A 19 -10.49 12.22 14.56
C GLN A 19 -10.05 11.32 13.41
N ALA A 20 -11.00 10.96 12.55
CA ALA A 20 -10.78 10.06 11.41
C ALA A 20 -9.68 10.59 10.47
N ASP A 21 -9.75 11.86 10.09
CA ASP A 21 -8.76 12.48 9.19
C ASP A 21 -7.36 12.53 9.80
N PHE A 22 -7.28 12.78 11.12
CA PHE A 22 -6.01 12.77 11.83
C PHE A 22 -5.38 11.38 11.85
N ILE A 23 -6.14 10.34 12.24
CA ILE A 23 -5.66 8.95 12.27
C ILE A 23 -5.19 8.52 10.88
N LYS A 24 -5.97 8.85 9.84
CA LYS A 24 -5.64 8.54 8.45
C LYS A 24 -4.34 9.22 7.99
N ALA A 25 -4.20 10.52 8.27
CA ALA A 25 -3.00 11.27 7.90
C ALA A 25 -1.77 10.74 8.66
N GLU A 26 -1.89 10.54 9.97
CA GLU A 26 -0.81 10.03 10.81
C GLU A 26 -0.37 8.62 10.37
N PHE A 27 -1.32 7.75 10.01
CA PHE A 27 -1.03 6.43 9.45
C PHE A 27 -0.20 6.52 8.17
N ALA A 28 -0.63 7.34 7.20
CA ALA A 28 0.08 7.50 5.94
C ALA A 28 1.48 8.09 6.14
N THR A 29 1.61 9.10 7.01
CA THR A 29 2.90 9.72 7.32
C THR A 29 3.87 8.75 7.99
N ILE A 30 3.41 8.00 9.01
CA ILE A 30 4.25 7.01 9.69
C ILE A 30 4.63 5.89 8.73
N GLN A 31 3.68 5.37 7.93
CA GLN A 31 3.95 4.31 6.97
C GLN A 31 4.98 4.77 5.92
N CYS A 32 4.79 5.95 5.33
CA CYS A 32 5.70 6.50 4.32
C CYS A 32 7.11 6.74 4.88
N LYS A 33 7.20 7.34 6.07
CA LYS A 33 8.48 7.59 6.74
C LYS A 33 9.24 6.29 7.01
N ASN A 34 8.60 5.29 7.59
CA ASN A 34 9.30 4.04 7.95
C ASN A 34 9.60 3.17 6.73
N LEU A 35 8.80 3.23 5.65
CA LEU A 35 9.13 2.56 4.39
C LEU A 35 10.39 3.13 3.72
N ALA A 36 10.65 4.44 3.90
CA ALA A 36 11.87 5.06 3.37
C ALA A 36 13.14 4.53 4.06
N ASP A 37 13.04 4.21 5.36
CA ASP A 37 14.17 3.72 6.16
C ASP A 37 14.26 2.17 6.13
N LEU A 38 13.12 1.48 6.15
CA LEU A 38 12.99 0.02 6.15
C LEU A 38 11.92 -0.42 5.14
N PRO A 39 12.31 -0.86 3.92
CA PRO A 39 11.37 -1.24 2.87
C PRO A 39 10.40 -2.37 3.24
N GLU A 40 10.76 -3.21 4.21
CA GLU A 40 9.94 -4.33 4.71
C GLU A 40 8.93 -3.89 5.80
N TRP A 41 8.82 -2.60 6.09
CA TRP A 41 7.93 -2.08 7.13
C TRP A 41 6.46 -2.34 6.81
N SER A 42 5.85 -3.26 7.56
CA SER A 42 4.45 -3.64 7.37
C SER A 42 3.45 -2.62 7.93
N THR A 43 2.25 -2.61 7.35
CA THR A 43 1.08 -1.87 7.85
C THR A 43 0.71 -2.27 9.29
N THR A 44 0.97 -3.52 9.68
CA THR A 44 0.79 -4.02 11.05
C THR A 44 1.77 -3.35 12.02
N ALA A 45 3.01 -3.09 11.61
CA ALA A 45 3.97 -2.35 12.42
C ALA A 45 3.55 -0.88 12.62
N THR A 46 3.06 -0.22 11.57
CA THR A 46 2.47 1.14 11.67
C THR A 46 1.28 1.16 12.63
N ARG A 47 0.38 0.18 12.53
CA ARG A 47 -0.75 0.03 13.45
C ARG A 47 -0.27 -0.08 14.90
N GLN A 48 0.71 -0.94 15.19
CA GLN A 48 1.28 -1.08 16.54
C GLN A 48 1.91 0.23 17.02
N LYS A 49 2.62 0.95 16.15
CA LYS A 49 3.19 2.26 16.47
C LYS A 49 2.12 3.28 16.82
N LEU A 50 1.01 3.32 16.10
CA LEU A 50 -0.11 4.22 16.39
C LEU A 50 -0.83 3.88 17.68
N ILE A 51 -1.02 2.59 17.98
CA ILE A 51 -1.56 2.15 19.28
C ILE A 51 -0.62 2.59 20.41
N SER A 52 0.69 2.43 20.23
CA SER A 52 1.68 2.88 21.20
C SER A 52 1.64 4.40 21.39
N ASN A 53 1.59 5.18 20.30
CA ASN A 53 1.46 6.63 20.36
C ASN A 53 0.16 7.07 21.07
N TYR A 54 -0.95 6.36 20.86
CA TYR A 54 -2.20 6.65 21.57
C TYR A 54 -2.01 6.58 23.09
N TRP A 55 -1.47 5.48 23.59
CA TRP A 55 -1.32 5.25 25.03
C TRP A 55 -0.19 6.07 25.64
N PHE A 56 0.99 6.07 25.04
CA PHE A 56 2.19 6.64 25.66
C PHE A 56 2.41 8.11 25.32
N THR A 57 1.81 8.61 24.23
CA THR A 57 1.93 10.02 23.86
C THR A 57 0.64 10.78 24.16
N TYR A 58 -0.50 10.37 23.60
CA TYR A 58 -1.73 11.16 23.71
C TYR A 58 -2.36 11.07 25.10
N VAL A 59 -2.59 9.86 25.61
CA VAL A 59 -3.20 9.67 26.94
C VAL A 59 -2.32 10.27 28.05
N VAL A 60 -1.02 9.96 28.04
CA VAL A 60 -0.07 10.52 29.02
C VAL A 60 -0.04 12.05 28.94
N ARG A 61 0.10 12.63 27.74
CA ARG A 61 0.13 14.09 27.60
C ARG A 61 -1.16 14.74 28.09
N HIS A 62 -2.31 14.20 27.72
CA HIS A 62 -3.60 14.74 28.14
C HIS A 62 -3.75 14.72 29.66
N PHE A 63 -3.44 13.58 30.28
CA PHE A 63 -3.47 13.43 31.73
C PHE A 63 -2.50 14.41 32.41
N THR A 64 -1.24 14.48 31.97
CA THR A 64 -0.23 15.37 32.56
C THR A 64 -0.60 16.84 32.44
N VAL A 65 -1.21 17.28 31.32
CA VAL A 65 -1.64 18.68 31.18
C VAL A 65 -2.83 19.01 32.09
N ILE A 66 -3.87 18.17 32.12
CA ILE A 66 -5.04 18.42 32.98
C ILE A 66 -4.63 18.41 34.45
N PHE A 67 -3.87 17.39 34.85
CA PHE A 67 -3.43 17.24 36.23
C PHE A 67 -2.45 18.35 36.61
N GLY A 68 -1.47 18.65 35.76
CA GLY A 68 -0.48 19.71 35.99
C GLY A 68 -1.11 21.09 36.11
N LEU A 69 -2.10 21.41 35.26
CA LEU A 69 -2.83 22.68 35.34
C LEU A 69 -3.64 22.76 36.64
N SER A 70 -4.31 21.67 37.02
CA SER A 70 -5.07 21.61 38.27
C SER A 70 -4.17 21.78 39.49
N ALA A 71 -3.03 21.09 39.52
CA ALA A 71 -2.03 21.22 40.57
C ALA A 71 -1.47 22.64 40.66
N LEU A 72 -1.15 23.27 39.52
CA LEU A 72 -0.67 24.65 39.47
C LEU A 72 -1.72 25.63 40.02
N THR A 73 -2.99 25.49 39.64
CA THR A 73 -4.06 26.34 40.18
C THR A 73 -4.23 26.17 41.68
N ALA A 74 -4.17 24.95 42.19
CA ALA A 74 -4.25 24.67 43.62
C ALA A 74 -3.09 25.31 44.40
N LEU A 75 -1.88 25.29 43.85
CA LEU A 75 -0.70 25.92 44.44
C LEU A 75 -0.79 27.46 44.42
N LEU A 76 -1.29 28.05 43.34
CA LEU A 76 -1.47 29.51 43.23
C LEU A 76 -2.50 30.05 44.23
N ILE A 77 -3.60 29.31 44.47
CA ILE A 77 -4.68 29.75 45.36
C ILE A 77 -4.28 29.60 46.84
N ASN A 78 -3.67 28.46 47.21
CA ASN A 78 -3.40 28.14 48.61
C ASN A 78 -2.02 28.62 49.10
N GLY A 79 -1.16 29.07 48.19
CA GLY A 79 0.21 29.49 48.50
C GLY A 79 1.14 28.33 48.86
N VAL A 80 2.45 28.61 48.84
CA VAL A 80 3.53 27.65 49.20
C VAL A 80 3.83 27.77 50.70
N GLY A 81 2.81 27.66 51.55
CA GLY A 81 2.97 27.74 53.01
C GLY A 81 3.48 26.44 53.65
N ASN A 82 3.60 26.42 54.99
CA ASN A 82 4.11 25.33 55.84
C ASN A 82 3.42 23.94 55.72
N GLN A 83 2.49 23.74 54.78
CA GLN A 83 1.76 22.48 54.56
C GLN A 83 2.10 21.80 53.23
N LEU A 84 3.22 22.16 52.58
CA LEU A 84 3.66 21.60 51.30
C LEU A 84 3.64 20.05 51.27
N ASN A 85 4.04 19.38 52.36
CA ASN A 85 4.02 17.93 52.46
C ASN A 85 2.60 17.33 52.36
N LEU A 86 1.61 17.97 52.99
CA LEU A 86 0.20 17.53 52.94
C LEU A 86 -0.38 17.77 51.54
N TYR A 87 -0.02 18.88 50.88
CA TYR A 87 -0.42 19.15 49.50
C TYR A 87 0.19 18.16 48.51
N LEU A 88 1.48 17.82 48.64
CA LEU A 88 2.13 16.81 47.80
C LEU A 88 1.48 15.43 47.98
N LEU A 89 1.18 15.04 49.22
CA LEU A 89 0.48 13.79 49.51
C LEU A 89 -0.93 13.77 48.88
N GLY A 90 -1.67 14.88 48.97
CA GLY A 90 -2.97 15.05 48.34
C GLY A 90 -2.90 14.99 46.81
N LEU A 91 -1.88 15.60 46.20
CA LEU A 91 -1.67 15.54 44.76
C LEU A 91 -1.35 14.12 44.28
N ILE A 92 -0.45 13.42 44.96
CA ILE A 92 -0.08 12.04 44.60
C ILE A 92 -1.29 11.12 44.72
N THR A 93 -2.03 11.20 45.83
CA THR A 93 -3.24 10.38 46.04
C THR A 93 -4.32 10.71 45.00
N SER A 94 -4.55 11.98 44.69
CA SER A 94 -5.47 12.40 43.63
C SER A 94 -5.04 11.89 42.25
N ALA A 95 -3.74 11.90 41.93
CA ALA A 95 -3.23 11.38 40.66
C ALA A 95 -3.44 9.86 40.56
N LEU A 96 -3.10 9.14 41.63
CA LEU A 96 -3.23 7.68 41.71
C LEU A 96 -4.68 7.21 41.59
N ILE A 97 -5.65 7.99 42.06
CA ILE A 97 -7.09 7.67 41.95
C ILE A 97 -7.66 8.13 40.60
N SER A 98 -7.34 9.35 40.17
CA SER A 98 -7.92 9.92 38.94
C SER A 98 -7.46 9.21 37.67
N TYR A 99 -6.22 8.73 37.61
CA TYR A 99 -5.71 8.05 36.43
C TYR A 99 -6.47 6.73 36.13
N PRO A 100 -6.64 5.78 37.06
CA PRO A 100 -7.46 4.58 36.83
C PRO A 100 -8.90 4.89 36.44
N VAL A 101 -9.51 5.92 37.04
CA VAL A 101 -10.88 6.34 36.69
C VAL A 101 -10.93 6.84 35.24
N LEU A 102 -10.05 7.76 34.84
CA LEU A 102 -9.98 8.24 33.46
C LEU A 102 -9.60 7.13 32.48
N TYR A 103 -8.71 6.22 32.88
CA TYR A 103 -8.34 5.07 32.07
C TYR A 103 -9.54 4.17 31.79
N LEU A 104 -10.29 3.77 32.82
CA LEU A 104 -11.40 2.82 32.70
C LEU A 104 -12.65 3.43 32.05
N PHE A 105 -12.96 4.70 32.33
CA PHE A 105 -14.23 5.31 31.92
C PHE A 105 -14.10 6.28 30.74
N HIS A 106 -12.88 6.72 30.41
CA HIS A 106 -12.65 7.68 29.33
C HIS A 106 -11.72 7.09 28.26
N TYR A 107 -10.45 6.88 28.55
CA TYR A 107 -9.46 6.52 27.53
C TYR A 107 -9.69 5.13 26.93
N ARG A 108 -10.00 4.11 27.74
CA ARG A 108 -10.20 2.74 27.26
C ARG A 108 -11.49 2.56 26.47
N PRO A 109 -12.66 3.10 26.89
CA PRO A 109 -13.86 3.04 26.08
C PRO A 109 -13.69 3.71 24.71
N TYR A 110 -13.12 4.90 24.65
CA TYR A 110 -12.88 5.59 23.37
C TYR A 110 -11.83 4.89 22.50
N PHE A 111 -10.81 4.29 23.11
CA PHE A 111 -9.84 3.47 22.39
C PHE A 111 -10.53 2.31 21.67
N ASN A 112 -11.33 1.53 22.39
CA ASN A 112 -11.96 0.31 21.86
C ASN A 112 -13.12 0.59 20.90
N SER A 113 -13.89 1.67 21.13
CA SER A 113 -15.10 1.95 20.35
C SER A 113 -14.85 2.86 19.13
N LEU A 114 -13.84 3.74 19.17
CA LEU A 114 -13.60 4.71 18.11
C LEU A 114 -12.20 4.57 17.50
N PHE A 115 -11.15 4.69 18.30
CA PHE A 115 -9.79 4.77 17.78
C PHE A 115 -9.38 3.47 17.05
N LEU A 116 -9.50 2.34 17.74
CA LEU A 116 -9.06 1.05 17.22
C LEU A 116 -9.87 0.63 15.99
N PRO A 117 -11.22 0.68 15.97
CA PRO A 117 -11.99 0.36 14.77
C PRO A 117 -11.63 1.26 13.57
N ARG A 118 -11.47 2.58 13.78
CA ARG A 118 -11.06 3.50 12.70
C ARG A 118 -9.68 3.16 12.16
N LEU A 119 -8.74 2.83 13.05
CA LEU A 119 -7.39 2.42 12.67
C LEU A 119 -7.40 1.16 11.82
N GLU A 120 -8.19 0.14 12.18
CA GLU A 120 -8.30 -1.09 11.38
C GLU A 120 -8.91 -0.81 10.00
N VAL A 121 -9.98 -0.01 9.93
CA VAL A 121 -10.60 0.37 8.66
C VAL A 121 -9.60 1.10 7.76
N PHE A 122 -8.80 2.02 8.31
CA PHE A 122 -7.80 2.73 7.51
C PHE A 122 -6.66 1.82 7.06
N LYS A 123 -6.22 0.89 7.91
CA LYS A 123 -5.26 -0.13 7.52
C LYS A 123 -5.78 -0.93 6.33
N GLU A 124 -7.01 -1.45 6.42
CA GLU A 124 -7.60 -2.26 5.36
C GLU A 124 -7.79 -1.47 4.05
N VAL A 125 -8.29 -0.24 4.13
CA VAL A 125 -8.43 0.64 2.96
C VAL A 125 -7.08 0.95 2.32
N TYR A 126 -6.03 1.14 3.13
CA TYR A 126 -4.69 1.38 2.63
C TYR A 126 -4.13 0.17 1.89
N GLU A 127 -4.26 -1.03 2.48
CA GLU A 127 -3.82 -2.30 1.86
C GLU A 127 -4.59 -2.58 0.56
N ARG A 128 -5.91 -2.39 0.58
CA ARG A 128 -6.75 -2.56 -0.62
C ARG A 128 -6.31 -1.64 -1.75
N LYS A 129 -6.03 -0.37 -1.46
CA LYS A 129 -5.54 0.57 -2.47
C LYS A 129 -4.20 0.16 -3.07
N GLN A 130 -3.30 -0.44 -2.28
CA GLN A 130 -2.04 -0.95 -2.82
C GLN A 130 -2.28 -2.12 -3.76
N VAL A 131 -3.14 -3.06 -3.40
CA VAL A 131 -3.51 -4.20 -4.25
C VAL A 131 -4.21 -3.72 -5.53
N GLU A 132 -5.18 -2.82 -5.43
CA GLU A 132 -5.88 -2.23 -6.59
C GLU A 132 -4.91 -1.53 -7.54
N HIS A 133 -3.91 -0.82 -7.02
CA HIS A 133 -2.89 -0.19 -7.87
C HIS A 133 -2.06 -1.24 -8.61
N LEU A 134 -1.64 -2.31 -7.93
CA LEU A 134 -0.93 -3.42 -8.56
C LEU A 134 -1.79 -4.14 -9.61
N GLU A 135 -3.08 -4.34 -9.33
CA GLU A 135 -4.03 -4.92 -10.26
C GLU A 135 -4.26 -4.03 -11.48
N LYS A 136 -4.40 -2.71 -11.31
CA LYS A 136 -4.49 -1.75 -12.41
C LYS A 136 -3.23 -1.76 -13.28
N CYS A 137 -2.04 -1.78 -12.66
CA CYS A 137 -0.79 -1.92 -13.40
C CYS A 137 -0.76 -3.23 -14.20
N LYS A 138 -1.20 -4.34 -13.61
CA LYS A 138 -1.27 -5.64 -14.27
C LYS A 138 -2.30 -5.70 -15.38
N GLN A 139 -3.46 -5.05 -15.22
CA GLN A 139 -4.51 -4.97 -16.24
C GLN A 139 -4.11 -4.08 -17.42
N ALA A 140 -3.36 -3.01 -17.17
CA ALA A 140 -2.83 -2.14 -18.23
C ALA A 140 -1.69 -2.80 -19.02
N GLN A 141 -1.00 -3.78 -18.43
CA GLN A 141 0.06 -4.51 -19.11
C GLN A 141 -0.53 -5.50 -20.12
N LEU A 142 -0.02 -5.48 -21.36
CA LEU A 142 -0.32 -6.50 -22.37
C LEU A 142 0.05 -7.88 -21.84
N SER A 143 -0.64 -8.91 -22.31
CA SER A 143 -0.34 -10.27 -21.86
C SER A 143 1.09 -10.70 -22.22
N ASN A 144 1.65 -11.64 -21.43
CA ASN A 144 3.01 -12.11 -21.61
C ASN A 144 3.30 -12.63 -23.03
N LEU A 145 2.30 -13.22 -23.70
CA LEU A 145 2.45 -13.71 -25.06
C LEU A 145 2.45 -12.53 -26.06
N SER A 146 1.54 -11.56 -25.91
CA SER A 146 1.54 -10.33 -26.71
C SER A 146 2.85 -9.56 -26.59
N LEU A 147 3.40 -9.45 -25.38
CA LEU A 147 4.71 -8.83 -25.15
C LEU A 147 5.85 -9.59 -25.85
N ALA A 148 5.80 -10.92 -25.84
CA ALA A 148 6.77 -11.75 -26.57
C ALA A 148 6.62 -11.62 -28.09
N LEU A 149 5.40 -11.50 -28.60
CA LEU A 149 5.10 -11.25 -30.02
C LEU A 149 5.60 -9.87 -30.47
N ILE A 150 5.37 -8.83 -29.65
CA ILE A 150 5.88 -7.49 -29.91
C ILE A 150 7.41 -7.47 -29.94
N TYR A 151 8.04 -8.13 -28.97
CA TYR A 151 9.50 -8.26 -28.97
C TYR A 151 10.03 -9.02 -30.19
N TYR A 152 9.34 -10.09 -30.60
CA TYR A 152 9.67 -10.82 -31.83
C TYR A 152 9.67 -9.93 -33.07
N VAL A 153 8.65 -9.09 -33.22
CA VAL A 153 8.58 -8.12 -34.31
C VAL A 153 9.73 -7.12 -34.24
N PHE A 154 10.03 -6.55 -33.07
CA PHE A 154 11.15 -5.62 -32.92
C PHE A 154 12.50 -6.27 -33.20
N ASP A 155 12.75 -7.49 -32.74
CA ASP A 155 13.98 -8.24 -33.03
C ASP A 155 14.16 -8.50 -34.53
N LYS A 156 13.08 -8.89 -35.22
CA LYS A 156 13.13 -9.15 -36.67
C LYS A 156 13.27 -7.90 -37.51
N THR A 157 12.75 -6.77 -37.04
CA THR A 157 12.78 -5.51 -37.79
C THR A 157 14.05 -4.69 -37.53
N SER A 158 14.66 -4.84 -36.36
CA SER A 158 15.93 -4.20 -35.98
C SER A 158 17.17 -4.93 -36.50
N SER A 159 17.02 -6.10 -37.14
CA SER A 159 18.10 -6.97 -37.59
C SER A 159 19.04 -7.48 -36.48
N ILE A 160 18.69 -7.24 -35.20
CA ILE A 160 19.43 -7.68 -34.03
C ILE A 160 19.48 -9.22 -33.99
N ASN A 161 18.38 -9.90 -34.39
CA ASN A 161 18.27 -11.37 -34.44
C ASN A 161 18.78 -12.08 -33.18
N MET A 162 18.63 -11.45 -32.02
CA MET A 162 19.09 -11.99 -30.73
C MET A 162 18.12 -13.01 -30.17
N LEU A 163 16.84 -12.98 -30.56
CA LEU A 163 15.82 -13.88 -30.02
C LEU A 163 16.16 -15.35 -30.28
N LYS A 164 16.73 -15.99 -29.26
CA LYS A 164 16.82 -17.44 -29.15
C LYS A 164 15.93 -17.88 -28.01
N CYS A 165 15.53 -19.14 -28.05
CA CYS A 165 14.71 -19.74 -27.01
C CYS A 165 15.58 -20.20 -25.83
N THR A 166 16.40 -19.29 -25.27
CA THR A 166 17.35 -19.62 -24.20
C THR A 166 16.93 -19.03 -22.86
N ASP A 167 17.47 -19.60 -21.78
CA ASP A 167 17.30 -19.08 -20.43
C ASP A 167 17.94 -17.69 -20.24
N GLN A 168 18.86 -17.27 -21.12
CA GLN A 168 19.46 -15.94 -21.08
C GLN A 168 18.48 -14.90 -21.65
N ASP A 169 17.87 -15.19 -22.80
CA ASP A 169 16.93 -14.28 -23.47
C ASP A 169 15.64 -14.10 -22.67
N ALA A 170 15.10 -15.19 -22.11
CA ALA A 170 13.97 -15.11 -21.19
C ALA A 170 14.30 -14.30 -19.92
N GLY A 171 15.56 -14.34 -19.47
CA GLY A 171 16.04 -13.52 -18.36
C GLY A 171 16.14 -12.03 -18.70
N LEU A 172 16.51 -11.68 -19.94
CA LEU A 172 16.50 -10.30 -20.41
C LEU A 172 15.07 -9.76 -20.54
N LEU A 173 14.16 -10.56 -21.10
CA LEU A 173 12.75 -10.20 -21.19
C LEU A 173 12.06 -10.06 -19.83
N MET A 174 12.43 -10.90 -18.85
CA MET A 174 11.98 -10.74 -17.48
C MET A 174 12.39 -9.38 -16.91
N LYS A 175 13.61 -8.92 -17.20
CA LYS A 175 14.08 -7.60 -16.75
C LYS A 175 13.36 -6.45 -17.46
N LEU A 176 13.01 -6.61 -18.75
CA LEU A 176 12.29 -5.58 -19.52
C LEU A 176 10.81 -5.47 -19.14
N TYR A 177 10.15 -6.61 -18.90
CA TYR A 177 8.69 -6.64 -18.71
C TYR A 177 8.24 -6.93 -17.28
N GLY A 178 9.16 -7.27 -16.36
CA GLY A 178 8.83 -7.62 -14.98
C GLY A 178 8.03 -8.92 -14.83
N VAL A 179 8.08 -9.81 -15.83
CA VAL A 179 7.29 -11.05 -15.90
C VAL A 179 8.17 -12.26 -15.55
N ASP A 180 7.58 -13.28 -14.92
CA ASP A 180 8.25 -14.55 -14.62
C ASP A 180 9.01 -15.13 -15.84
N LYS A 181 10.28 -15.48 -15.60
CA LYS A 181 11.19 -16.06 -16.61
C LYS A 181 10.64 -17.34 -17.23
N GLY A 182 10.03 -18.21 -16.41
CA GLY A 182 9.48 -19.47 -16.88
C GLY A 182 8.29 -19.27 -17.82
N SER A 183 7.42 -18.30 -17.51
CA SER A 183 6.31 -17.90 -18.38
C SER A 183 6.81 -17.35 -19.72
N LEU A 184 7.79 -16.46 -19.71
CA LEU A 184 8.37 -15.89 -20.93
C LEU A 184 9.04 -16.95 -21.80
N LYS A 185 9.83 -17.85 -21.19
CA LYS A 185 10.46 -18.96 -21.91
C LYS A 185 9.44 -19.82 -22.65
N LYS A 186 8.35 -20.22 -21.98
CA LYS A 186 7.26 -21.00 -22.62
C LYS A 186 6.60 -20.26 -23.78
N ASN A 187 6.42 -18.94 -23.67
CA ASN A 187 5.86 -18.14 -24.75
C ASN A 187 6.83 -18.02 -25.94
N LEU A 188 8.13 -17.88 -25.67
CA LEU A 188 9.16 -17.91 -26.70
C LEU A 188 9.27 -19.28 -27.38
N GLU A 189 9.18 -20.36 -26.62
CA GLU A 189 9.11 -21.73 -27.15
C GLU A 189 7.89 -21.91 -28.07
N LEU A 190 6.77 -21.29 -27.72
CA LEU A 190 5.56 -21.33 -28.55
C LEU A 190 5.72 -20.54 -29.85
N ILE A 191 6.38 -19.38 -29.82
CA ILE A 191 6.61 -18.51 -30.98
C ILE A 191 7.70 -19.06 -31.92
N LEU A 192 8.83 -19.51 -31.35
CA LEU A 192 10.03 -19.90 -32.09
C LEU A 192 10.17 -21.41 -32.29
N GLY A 193 9.46 -22.21 -31.50
CA GLY A 193 9.57 -23.67 -31.51
C GLY A 193 8.86 -24.34 -32.69
N LYS A 194 8.84 -25.67 -32.67
CA LYS A 194 8.20 -26.49 -33.71
C LYS A 194 6.67 -26.36 -33.62
N LYS A 195 6.00 -26.53 -34.76
CA LYS A 195 4.54 -26.61 -34.88
C LYS A 195 3.95 -27.55 -33.83
N GLN A 196 3.12 -27.01 -32.92
CA GLN A 196 2.42 -27.79 -31.89
C GLN A 196 0.95 -27.98 -32.27
N LYS A 197 0.42 -29.19 -32.08
CA LYS A 197 -1.03 -29.42 -32.13
C LYS A 197 -1.68 -28.75 -30.93
N LEU A 198 -2.36 -27.63 -31.17
CA LEU A 198 -3.05 -26.87 -30.14
C LEU A 198 -4.49 -27.36 -30.00
N GLN A 199 -5.00 -27.39 -28.77
CA GLN A 199 -6.43 -27.60 -28.53
C GLN A 199 -7.24 -26.36 -28.97
N PRO A 200 -8.49 -26.51 -29.42
CA PRO A 200 -9.33 -25.39 -29.89
C PRO A 200 -9.45 -24.22 -28.90
N ARG A 201 -9.51 -24.52 -27.60
CA ARG A 201 -9.53 -23.50 -26.54
C ARG A 201 -8.25 -22.67 -26.49
N LYS A 202 -7.08 -23.34 -26.52
CA LYS A 202 -5.78 -22.67 -26.51
C LYS A 202 -5.55 -21.85 -27.77
N TYR A 203 -6.10 -22.29 -28.90
CA TYR A 203 -6.08 -21.54 -30.13
C TYR A 203 -6.80 -20.20 -30.00
N THR A 204 -8.02 -20.21 -29.48
CA THR A 204 -8.81 -18.98 -29.24
C THR A 204 -8.06 -18.03 -28.30
N GLU A 205 -7.45 -18.58 -27.24
CA GLU A 205 -6.63 -17.80 -26.31
C GLU A 205 -5.43 -17.14 -27.01
N ILE A 206 -4.71 -17.86 -27.87
CA ILE A 206 -3.56 -17.35 -28.63
C ILE A 206 -3.99 -16.29 -29.64
N GLN A 207 -5.08 -16.52 -30.38
CA GLN A 207 -5.62 -15.56 -31.34
C GLN A 207 -5.95 -14.22 -30.66
N ASN A 208 -6.52 -14.25 -29.45
CA ASN A 208 -6.75 -13.03 -28.68
C ASN A 208 -5.45 -12.28 -28.34
N ARG A 209 -4.32 -12.99 -28.12
CA ARG A 209 -3.01 -12.36 -27.89
C ARG A 209 -2.40 -11.79 -29.17
N PHE A 210 -2.64 -12.43 -30.32
CA PHE A 210 -2.30 -11.83 -31.61
C PHE A 210 -3.10 -10.55 -31.85
N ASN A 211 -4.40 -10.53 -31.55
CA ASN A 211 -5.24 -9.33 -31.65
C ASN A 211 -4.75 -8.18 -30.75
N GLU A 212 -4.36 -8.47 -29.51
CA GLU A 212 -3.70 -7.50 -28.62
C GLU A 212 -2.43 -6.92 -29.27
N ALA A 213 -1.56 -7.76 -29.85
CA ALA A 213 -0.33 -7.32 -30.51
C ALA A 213 -0.58 -6.56 -31.82
N TYR A 214 -1.62 -6.92 -32.58
CA TYR A 214 -2.05 -6.18 -33.77
C TYR A 214 -2.48 -4.77 -33.39
N THR A 215 -3.35 -4.63 -32.39
CA THR A 215 -3.83 -3.33 -31.89
C THR A 215 -2.65 -2.43 -31.50
N PHE A 216 -1.65 -2.97 -30.80
CA PHE A 216 -0.44 -2.22 -30.44
C PHE A 216 0.33 -1.69 -31.66
N PHE A 217 0.52 -2.50 -32.71
CA PHE A 217 1.23 -2.05 -33.91
C PHE A 217 0.38 -1.18 -34.84
N GLU A 218 -0.94 -1.29 -34.78
CA GLU A 218 -1.87 -0.36 -35.43
C GLU A 218 -1.77 1.03 -34.78
N GLU A 219 -1.78 1.11 -33.45
CA GLU A 219 -1.59 2.36 -32.70
C GLU A 219 -0.20 2.99 -32.94
N LEU A 220 0.83 2.16 -33.13
CA LEU A 220 2.16 2.63 -33.52
C LEU A 220 2.31 2.97 -35.00
N GLU A 221 1.27 2.80 -35.81
CA GLU A 221 1.30 2.97 -37.27
C GLU A 221 2.44 2.18 -37.94
N PHE A 222 2.68 0.94 -37.47
CA PHE A 222 3.80 0.10 -37.91
C PHE A 222 3.34 -1.11 -38.76
N PRO A 223 3.02 -0.91 -40.05
CA PRO A 223 2.41 -1.95 -40.90
C PRO A 223 3.33 -3.15 -41.13
N LYS A 224 4.65 -2.94 -41.11
CA LYS A 224 5.64 -4.03 -41.23
C LYS A 224 5.54 -5.01 -40.04
N GLY A 225 5.24 -4.51 -38.85
CA GLY A 225 5.04 -5.34 -37.67
C GLY A 225 3.79 -6.19 -37.76
N ILE A 226 2.69 -5.61 -38.25
CA ILE A 226 1.43 -6.32 -38.51
C ILE A 226 1.66 -7.46 -39.51
N GLN A 227 2.40 -7.22 -40.59
CA GLN A 227 2.70 -8.27 -41.58
C GLN A 227 3.50 -9.43 -40.98
N LEU A 228 4.53 -9.14 -40.18
CA LEU A 228 5.33 -10.17 -39.50
C LEU A 228 4.49 -11.01 -38.53
N LEU A 229 3.53 -10.39 -37.83
CA LEU A 229 2.60 -11.11 -36.97
C LEU A 229 1.65 -12.01 -37.78
N LYS A 230 1.13 -11.56 -38.93
CA LYS A 230 0.29 -12.38 -39.81
C LYS A 230 1.04 -13.62 -40.33
N ASP A 231 2.27 -13.42 -40.77
CA ASP A 231 3.13 -14.52 -41.25
C ASP A 231 3.43 -15.54 -40.13
N LEU A 232 3.57 -15.05 -38.89
CA LEU A 232 3.77 -15.89 -37.72
C LEU A 232 2.47 -16.62 -37.33
N GLU A 233 1.33 -15.94 -37.33
CA GLU A 233 0.02 -16.48 -36.99
C GLU A 233 -0.41 -17.62 -37.93
N ALA A 234 -0.05 -17.52 -39.22
CA ALA A 234 -0.28 -18.55 -40.22
C ALA A 234 0.34 -19.92 -39.84
N LYS A 235 1.43 -19.92 -39.06
CA LYS A 235 2.05 -21.17 -38.56
C LYS A 235 1.14 -21.94 -37.60
N PHE A 236 0.26 -21.24 -36.90
CA PHE A 236 -0.69 -21.81 -35.96
C PHE A 236 -1.99 -22.25 -36.65
N HIS A 237 -2.35 -21.62 -37.77
CA HIS A 237 -3.52 -21.98 -38.58
C HIS A 237 -3.33 -23.29 -39.38
N SER A 238 -2.12 -23.60 -39.84
CA SER A 238 -1.85 -24.78 -40.70
C SER A 238 -1.92 -26.15 -39.97
N ILE A 239 -2.48 -26.20 -38.76
CA ILE A 239 -2.52 -27.37 -37.86
C ILE A 239 -3.97 -27.69 -37.42
N ALA A 240 -4.93 -26.81 -37.71
CA ALA A 240 -6.33 -26.95 -37.31
C ALA A 240 -7.21 -27.71 -38.32
N ILE A 241 -6.60 -28.35 -39.34
CA ILE A 241 -7.27 -29.23 -40.30
C ILE A 241 -6.75 -30.65 -40.10
#